data_AF-A0A6I3T408-F1
#
_entry.id   AF-A0A6I3T408-F1
#
_cell.length_a   1.000
_cell.length_b   1.000
_cell.length_c   1.000
_cell.angle_alpha   90.00
_cell.angle_beta   90.00
_cell.angle_gamma   90.00
#
_symmetry.space_group_name_H-M   'P 1'
#
loop_
_entity.id
_entity.type
_entity.pdbx_description
1 polymer ?
#
loop_
_entity_poly.entity_id
_entity_poly.type
_entity_poly.pdbx_seq_one_letter_code
_entity_poly.pdbx_strand_id
1 'polypeptide(L)' 'GTREEARQDVFDYIEMFYNPKRRHSFSNDLSPVEYEKQYFKRLASV' A
#
# COMPACT_ATOMS: atom_id res chain seq x y z
N GLY A 1 6.29 -24.07 6.27
CA GLY A 1 5.65 -23.05 7.12
C GLY A 1 6.67 -22.41 8.03
N THR A 2 7.61 -21.66 7.46
CA THR A 2 8.51 -20.80 8.24
C THR A 2 7.82 -19.46 8.51
N ARG A 3 8.33 -18.71 9.49
CA ARG A 3 7.84 -17.35 9.76
C ARG A 3 8.00 -16.44 8.54
N GLU A 4 9.05 -16.63 7.75
CA GLU A 4 9.32 -15.82 6.56
C GLU A 4 8.34 -16.12 5.43
N GLU A 5 8.01 -17.40 5.20
CA GLU A 5 6.96 -17.78 4.25
C GLU A 5 5.62 -17.13 4.61
N ALA A 6 5.22 -17.17 5.89
CA ALA A 6 3.97 -16.56 6.33
C ALA A 6 3.98 -15.02 6.18
N ARG A 7 5.14 -14.37 6.33
CA ARG A 7 5.27 -12.92 6.08
C ARG A 7 5.09 -12.61 4.60
N GLN A 8 5.65 -13.44 3.71
CA GLN A 8 5.50 -13.27 2.27
C GLN A 8 4.03 -13.47 1.86
N ASP A 9 3.38 -14.51 2.34
CA ASP A 9 1.96 -14.78 2.04
C ASP A 9 1.05 -13.61 2.43
N VAL A 10 1.31 -13.01 3.60
CA VAL A 10 0.57 -11.82 4.06
C VAL A 10 0.84 -10.61 3.18
N PHE A 11 2.10 -10.40 2.79
CA PHE A 11 2.47 -9.30 1.89
C PHE A 11 1.77 -9.44 0.53
N ASP A 12 1.86 -10.62 -0.08
CA ASP A 12 1.25 -10.92 -1.37
C ASP A 12 -0.28 -10.76 -1.30
N TYR A 13 -0.91 -11.20 -0.19
CA TYR A 13 -2.32 -10.98 0.03
C TYR A 13 -2.70 -9.50 0.05
N ILE A 14 -1.95 -8.69 0.82
CA ILE A 14 -2.21 -7.26 0.99
C ILE A 14 -2.07 -6.53 -0.35
N GLU A 15 -0.98 -6.78 -1.08
CA GLU A 15 -0.65 -6.06 -2.31
C GLU A 15 -1.50 -6.52 -3.49
N MET A 16 -1.67 -7.82 -3.67
CA MET A 16 -2.32 -8.36 -4.88
C MET A 16 -3.84 -8.39 -4.77
N PHE A 17 -4.40 -8.59 -3.58
CA PHE A 17 -5.84 -8.85 -3.41
C PHE A 17 -6.58 -7.82 -2.57
N TYR A 18 -5.96 -7.29 -1.51
CA TYR A 18 -6.65 -6.38 -0.59
C TYR A 18 -6.60 -4.92 -1.05
N ASN A 19 -5.41 -4.35 -1.20
CA ASN A 19 -5.21 -2.94 -1.54
C ASN A 19 -5.86 -2.52 -2.87
N PRO A 20 -5.87 -3.33 -3.94
CA PRO A 20 -6.53 -2.96 -5.21
C PRO A 20 -8.05 -2.90 -5.13
N LYS A 21 -8.68 -3.71 -4.25
CA LYS A 21 -10.14 -3.79 -4.12
C LYS A 21 -10.71 -2.86 -3.06
N ARG A 22 -9.89 -2.48 -2.07
CA ARG A 22 -10.29 -1.60 -0.98
C ARG A 22 -10.63 -0.21 -1.52
N ARG A 23 -11.74 0.36 -1.06
CA ARG A 23 -12.05 1.78 -1.29
C ARG A 23 -11.15 2.65 -0.41
N HIS A 24 -10.53 3.66 -1.01
CA HIS A 24 -9.58 4.55 -0.34
C HIS A 24 -10.16 5.94 -0.10
N SER A 25 -11.43 6.03 0.30
CA SER A 25 -12.15 7.30 0.43
C SER A 25 -11.53 8.27 1.43
N PHE A 26 -10.84 7.77 2.45
CA PHE A 26 -10.10 8.61 3.39
C PHE A 26 -8.83 9.22 2.78
N SER A 27 -8.27 8.59 1.75
CA SER A 27 -7.05 9.00 1.05
C SER A 27 -7.35 9.72 -0.28
N ASN A 28 -8.52 10.37 -0.41
CA ASN A 28 -8.99 10.97 -1.67
C ASN A 28 -9.05 9.96 -2.83
N ASP A 29 -9.46 8.72 -2.54
CA ASP A 29 -9.50 7.60 -3.48
C ASP A 29 -8.14 7.23 -4.11
N LEU A 30 -7.04 7.67 -3.50
CA LEU A 30 -5.70 7.27 -3.91
C LEU A 30 -5.36 5.88 -3.38
N SER A 31 -4.74 5.06 -4.23
CA SER A 31 -4.12 3.82 -3.75
C SER A 31 -2.99 4.14 -2.76
N PRO A 32 -2.59 3.19 -1.88
CA PRO A 32 -1.50 3.40 -0.94
C PRO A 32 -0.21 3.86 -1.61
N VAL A 33 0.14 3.26 -2.75
CA VAL A 33 1.32 3.61 -3.56
C VAL A 33 1.25 5.06 -4.05
N GLU A 34 0.10 5.51 -4.55
CA GLU A 34 -0.05 6.89 -5.01
C GLU A 34 -0.06 7.89 -3.86
N TYR A 35 -0.64 7.51 -2.71
CA TYR A 35 -0.59 8.32 -1.50
C TYR A 35 0.84 8.55 -1.03
N GLU A 36 1.66 7.49 -0.95
CA GLU A 36 3.07 7.57 -0.57
C GLU A 36 3.89 8.40 -1.57
N LYS A 37 3.69 8.20 -2.88
CA LYS A 37 4.35 9.03 -3.91
C LYS A 37 4.04 10.51 -3.73
N GLN A 38 2.79 10.87 -3.45
CA GLN A 38 2.43 12.27 -3.19
C GLN A 38 3.07 12.81 -1.92
N TYR A 39 3.10 12.02 -0.85
CA TYR A 39 3.77 12.40 0.40
C TYR A 39 5.25 12.71 0.18
N PHE A 40 6.00 11.82 -0.48
CA PHE A 40 7.42 12.03 -0.75
C PHE A 40 7.68 13.18 -1.73
N LYS A 41 6.82 13.38 -2.73
CA LYS A 41 6.91 14.57 -3.62
C LYS A 41 6.77 15.87 -2.84
N ARG A 42 5.80 15.95 -1.91
CA ARG A 42 5.62 17.14 -1.05
C ARG A 42 6.83 17.36 -0.15
N LEU A 43 7.37 16.29 0.43
CA LEU A 43 8.56 16.35 1.29
C LEU A 43 9.82 16.80 0.53
N ALA A 44 9.94 16.45 -0.75
CA ALA A 44 11.07 16.89 -1.58
C ALA A 44 10.94 18.32 -2.12
N SER A 45 9.74 18.92 -2.04
CA SER A 45 9.47 20.28 -2.52
C SER A 45 9.61 21.38 -1.46
N VAL A 46 9.96 21.01 -0.22
CA VAL A 46 10.30 21.92 0.89
C VAL A 46 11.80 22.13 1.03
#